data_AF-A0A484IBC8-F1
#
_entry.id   AF-A0A484IBC8-F1
#
_cell.length_a   1.000
_cell.length_b   1.000
_cell.length_c   1.000
_cell.angle_alpha   90.00
_cell.angle_beta   90.00
_cell.angle_gamma   90.00
#
_symmetry.space_group_name_H-M   'P 1'
#
loop_
_entity.id
_entity.type
_entity.pdbx_description
1 polymer ?
#
loop_
_entity_poly.entity_id
_entity_poly.type
_entity_poly.pdbx_seq_one_letter_code
_entity_poly.pdbx_strand_id
1 'polypeptide(L)' 'MGNTDKKSIQLTEREWQIVLDSLSNTIFNEEITEEARKNAKELFVKINKNV' A
#
# COMPACT_ATOMS: atom_id res chain seq x y z
N MET A 1 -17.97 14.85 -17.61
CA MET A 1 -16.58 14.65 -17.14
C MET A 1 -16.66 14.38 -15.65
N GLY A 2 -16.42 13.15 -15.21
CA GLY A 2 -16.67 12.73 -13.84
C GLY A 2 -15.61 13.27 -12.89
N ASN A 3 -15.99 14.18 -12.00
CA ASN A 3 -15.19 14.49 -10.82
C ASN A 3 -15.19 13.26 -9.92
N THR A 4 -14.15 12.43 -10.06
CA THR A 4 -13.73 11.59 -8.95
C THR A 4 -12.88 12.48 -8.05
N ASP A 5 -13.56 13.27 -7.21
CA ASP A 5 -12.93 13.93 -6.07
C ASP A 5 -12.43 12.82 -5.14
N LYS A 6 -11.23 12.31 -5.44
CA LYS A 6 -10.49 11.42 -4.55
C LYS A 6 -10.19 12.23 -3.31
N LYS A 7 -11.03 12.12 -2.29
CA LYS A 7 -10.77 12.71 -0.98
C LYS A 7 -9.36 12.31 -0.57
N SER A 8 -8.51 13.31 -0.33
CA SER A 8 -7.16 13.09 0.17
C SER A 8 -7.27 12.51 1.57
N ILE A 9 -6.82 11.27 1.75
CA ILE A 9 -6.68 10.67 3.07
C ILE A 9 -5.35 11.17 3.62
N GLN A 10 -5.39 11.89 4.75
CA GLN A 10 -4.20 12.19 5.54
C GLN A 10 -4.09 11.13 6.63
N LEU A 11 -2.99 10.39 6.61
CA LEU A 11 -2.63 9.43 7.66
C LEU A 11 -1.51 10.02 8.51
N THR A 12 -1.53 9.72 9.80
CA THR A 12 -0.41 9.94 10.71
C THR A 12 0.75 8.99 10.38
N GLU A 13 1.96 9.29 10.85
CA GLU A 13 3.13 8.40 10.70
C GLU A 13 2.84 6.97 11.19
N ARG A 14 2.15 6.84 12.32
CA ARG A 14 1.78 5.53 12.89
C ARG A 14 0.85 4.76 11.96
N GLU A 15 -0.14 5.43 11.37
CA GLU A 15 -1.07 4.80 10.43
C GLU A 15 -0.37 4.40 9.12
N TRP A 16 0.58 5.22 8.64
CA TRP A 16 1.44 4.84 7.53
C TRP A 16 2.27 3.60 7.82
N GLN A 17 2.83 3.50 9.03
CA GLN A 17 3.58 2.31 9.42
C GLN A 17 2.71 1.06 9.42
N ILE A 18 1.47 1.14 9.90
CA ILE A 18 0.51 0.02 9.87
C ILE A 18 0.22 -0.42 8.43
N VAL A 19 0.08 0.52 7.50
CA VAL A 19 -0.11 0.22 6.07
C VAL A 19 1.11 -0.48 5.47
N LEU A 20 2.31 0.02 5.77
CA LEU A 20 3.57 -0.58 5.30
C LEU A 20 3.75 -1.99 5.85
N ASP A 21 3.49 -2.22 7.14
CA ASP A 21 3.59 -3.54 7.76
C ASP A 21 2.60 -4.53 7.13
N SER A 22 1.37 -4.10 6.87
CA SER A 22 0.34 -4.91 6.22
C SER A 22 0.72 -5.29 4.78
N LEU A 23 1.29 -4.34 4.04
CA LEU A 23 1.81 -4.60 2.69
C LEU A 23 3.00 -5.55 2.72
N SER A 24 3.91 -5.41 3.70
CA SER A 24 5.03 -6.32 3.91
C SER A 24 4.54 -7.75 4.14
N ASN A 25 3.59 -7.93 5.05
CA ASN A 25 2.98 -9.25 5.32
C ASN A 25 2.32 -9.84 4.06
N THR A 26 1.68 -9.00 3.25
CA THR A 26 1.08 -9.44 1.97
C THR A 26 2.14 -9.88 0.96
N ILE A 27 3.28 -9.18 0.88
CA ILE A 27 4.39 -9.53 -0.03
C ILE A 27 4.99 -10.90 0.29
N PHE A 28 5.08 -11.25 1.58
CA PHE A 28 5.62 -12.54 2.02
C PHE A 28 4.55 -13.62 2.20
N ASN A 29 3.29 -13.34 1.86
CA ASN A 29 2.24 -14.35 1.89
C ASN A 29 2.34 -15.27 0.64
N GLU A 30 2.68 -16.53 0.87
CA GLU A 30 2.80 -17.55 -0.18
C GLU A 30 1.44 -18.10 -0.64
N GLU A 31 0.36 -17.89 0.13
CA GLU A 31 -0.99 -18.38 -0.15
C GLU A 31 -1.75 -17.53 -1.19
N ILE A 32 -1.24 -16.34 -1.53
CA ILE A 32 -1.83 -15.46 -2.53
C ILE A 32 -1.10 -15.55 -3.88
N THR A 33 -1.70 -14.98 -4.92
CA THR A 33 -1.12 -15.01 -6.26
C THR A 33 0.18 -14.19 -6.33
N GLU A 34 1.08 -14.58 -7.23
CA GLU A 34 2.31 -13.82 -7.48
C GLU A 34 2.02 -12.38 -7.95
N GLU A 35 0.95 -12.19 -8.72
CA GLU A 35 0.49 -10.86 -9.13
C GLU A 35 0.09 -10.01 -7.93
N ALA A 36 -0.64 -10.56 -6.95
CA ALA A 36 -1.00 -9.84 -5.73
C ALA A 36 0.24 -9.44 -4.93
N ARG A 37 1.23 -10.33 -4.80
CA ARG A 37 2.53 -10.01 -4.16
C ARG A 37 3.27 -8.91 -4.91
N LYS A 38 3.30 -8.95 -6.25
CA LYS A 38 3.94 -7.93 -7.08
C LYS A 38 3.26 -6.57 -6.90
N ASN A 39 1.93 -6.53 -6.93
CA ASN A 39 1.17 -5.30 -6.72
C ASN A 39 1.41 -4.71 -5.32
N ALA A 40 1.43 -5.55 -4.28
CA ALA A 40 1.75 -5.13 -2.91
C ALA A 40 3.18 -4.55 -2.82
N LYS A 41 4.16 -5.19 -3.48
CA LYS A 41 5.56 -4.70 -3.52
C LYS A 41 5.68 -3.35 -4.21
N GLU A 42 5.00 -3.16 -5.34
CA GLU A 42 4.99 -1.88 -6.04
C GLU A 42 4.37 -0.77 -5.20
N LEU A 43 3.27 -1.05 -4.50
CA LEU A 43 2.63 -0.12 -3.59
C LEU A 43 3.52 0.21 -2.39
N PHE A 44 4.13 -0.79 -1.77
CA PHE A 44 5.05 -0.61 -0.64
C PHE A 44 6.20 0.35 -1.01
N VAL A 45 6.86 0.11 -2.16
CA VAL A 45 7.97 0.96 -2.62
C VAL A 45 7.52 2.38 -2.94
N LYS A 46 6.32 2.55 -3.52
CA LYS A 46 5.75 3.88 -3.79
C LYS A 46 5.45 4.64 -2.51
N ILE A 47 4.90 3.99 -1.50
CA ILE A 47 4.55 4.63 -0.23
C ILE A 47 5.83 4.94 0.56
N ASN A 48 6.73 3.98 0.72
CA ASN A 48 7.96 4.12 1.52
C ASN A 48 8.97 5.15 0.95
N LYS A 49 8.78 5.64 -0.27
CA LYS A 49 9.58 6.74 -0.86
C LYS A 49 8.96 8.12 -0.65
N ASN A 50 7.68 8.18 -0.30
CA ASN A 50 6.88 9.40 -0.21
C ASN A 50 6.39 9.68 1.22
N VAL A 51 6.63 8.75 2.15
CA VAL A 51 6.55 8.92 3.61
C VAL A 51 7.97 9.17 4.09
#